data_AF-A0A8C9YDN1-F1
#
_entry.id   AF-A0A8C9YDN1-F1
#
_cell.length_a   1.000
_cell.length_b   1.000
_cell.length_c   1.000
_cell.angle_alpha   90.00
_cell.angle_beta   90.00
_cell.angle_gamma   90.00
#
_symmetry.space_group_name_H-M   'P 1'
#
loop_
_entity.id
_entity.type
_entity.pdbx_description
1 polymer ?
#
loop_
_entity_poly.entity_id
_entity_poly.type
_entity_poly.pdbx_seq_one_letter_code
_entity_poly.pdbx_strand_id
1 'polypeptide(L)'
;MASGTPCPSVGRRLRLLELLLGPLLVLLVSGLGPALGQKVYTNTWAVHIPGGQEEADQIASKHGFINYGHVFGDYYHFRHRTVVKRSLSDHRGTQVRLSRDPKYNSNHRDLNAKSAWQLGYTGKGVVVSILDDGIEKNHPDLMQNYDPDASYDVNDGDPDPQPRYTQLNDNRHGTRCAGEVAAVANNGICGVGVAYNAKIGGVRMLDGEVTDMVEAQSLSLNPQHIDIYSASWGPEDDGKTVDGPAKLAKEAFLRGVTEGRSGLGSIFVWASGNGGREKDSCNCDGYTNSIYTLSISSSTQNGNVPWYSEACSSTLATTYSSGNLNEKQIVTTDLKSKCTDSHTGTSASAPLAAGIIALALEANKNLTWRDMQHLVVRTSHPAHLLTNDWRTNGVGRKVSHSYGYGLLDASAIVALAETWTSVRPQRKCVITMVSDPCTLRPNPARHLLINKTVDACIGTDSHVSSLEHVQARLTLSYNRRGNLAIHLISPAGTRSTLLHPRPHDYSSEGFNDWAFMTTHSWDENPTGPWTLEIENVAGASDYGKASLLLRYSRMEHFGWICLHVCVHIWKLVLSKFMSFGRI
;
A
#
# COMPACT_ATOMS: atom_id res chain seq x y z
N MET A 1 40.91 -77.90 6.30
CA MET A 1 42.13 -78.14 5.51
C MET A 1 41.81 -77.86 4.05
N ALA A 2 42.65 -77.05 3.37
CA ALA A 2 42.77 -76.81 1.91
C ALA A 2 41.53 -76.21 1.17
N SER A 3 41.61 -75.34 0.16
CA SER A 3 42.70 -74.73 -0.64
C SER A 3 42.11 -73.75 -1.70
N GLY A 4 42.85 -72.70 -2.13
CA GLY A 4 42.84 -72.24 -3.54
C GLY A 4 42.66 -70.74 -3.90
N THR A 5 43.79 -70.01 -4.03
CA THR A 5 44.20 -69.02 -5.11
C THR A 5 43.38 -67.71 -5.40
N PRO A 6 43.88 -66.72 -6.23
CA PRO A 6 44.85 -65.63 -5.88
C PRO A 6 44.48 -64.16 -6.37
N CYS A 7 45.25 -63.14 -5.93
CA CYS A 7 45.62 -61.77 -6.46
C CYS A 7 44.74 -60.97 -7.49
N PRO A 8 44.84 -59.61 -7.66
CA PRO A 8 46.06 -58.77 -7.59
C PRO A 8 45.88 -57.30 -7.06
N SER A 9 46.88 -56.47 -7.39
CA SER A 9 47.49 -55.27 -6.79
C SER A 9 46.91 -53.87 -7.08
N VAL A 10 47.32 -52.93 -6.22
CA VAL A 10 47.08 -51.48 -6.20
C VAL A 10 48.11 -50.69 -7.05
N GLY A 11 47.67 -49.61 -7.71
CA GLY A 11 48.52 -48.59 -8.35
C GLY A 11 47.98 -47.18 -8.12
N ARG A 12 48.88 -46.20 -7.91
CA ARG A 12 48.61 -44.80 -7.52
C ARG A 12 49.44 -43.87 -8.43
N ARG A 13 48.85 -42.79 -9.00
CA ARG A 13 49.32 -41.37 -9.02
C ARG A 13 48.98 -40.54 -10.29
N LEU A 14 48.43 -39.34 -9.99
CA LEU A 14 48.49 -38.02 -10.65
C LEU A 14 47.95 -37.79 -12.07
N ARG A 15 46.94 -36.90 -12.20
CA ARG A 15 47.04 -35.54 -12.80
C ARG A 15 45.74 -34.75 -12.59
N LEU A 16 45.84 -33.62 -11.87
CA LEU A 16 44.92 -32.48 -11.91
C LEU A 16 45.34 -31.60 -13.08
N LEU A 17 44.50 -31.43 -14.09
CA LEU A 17 44.38 -30.24 -14.96
C LEU A 17 43.26 -30.53 -15.97
N GLU A 18 42.28 -29.61 -16.04
CA GLU A 18 41.25 -29.39 -17.09
C GLU A 18 39.83 -29.29 -16.52
N LEU A 19 39.36 -28.05 -16.30
CA LEU A 19 38.02 -27.53 -16.62
C LEU A 19 37.77 -26.20 -15.91
N LEU A 20 38.41 -25.12 -16.36
CA LEU A 20 38.00 -23.73 -16.10
C LEU A 20 38.63 -22.86 -17.19
N LEU A 21 37.87 -22.46 -18.21
CA LEU A 21 38.17 -21.31 -19.08
C LEU A 21 36.97 -20.98 -19.98
N GLY A 22 36.51 -19.73 -19.89
CA GLY A 22 35.49 -19.11 -20.74
C GLY A 22 34.30 -18.62 -19.91
N PRO A 23 34.09 -17.31 -19.65
CA PRO A 23 34.62 -16.13 -20.36
C PRO A 23 35.04 -14.97 -19.42
N LEU A 24 36.33 -14.66 -19.42
CA LEU A 24 36.89 -13.41 -18.90
C LEU A 24 37.62 -12.73 -20.06
N LEU A 25 36.88 -12.24 -21.07
CA LEU A 25 37.48 -11.49 -22.18
C LEU A 25 36.46 -10.74 -23.05
N VAL A 26 35.72 -9.75 -22.53
CA VAL A 26 35.39 -8.52 -23.28
C VAL A 26 35.17 -7.36 -22.29
N LEU A 27 36.19 -7.07 -21.49
CA LEU A 27 36.35 -5.78 -20.83
C LEU A 27 37.66 -5.22 -21.34
N LEU A 28 37.60 -4.51 -22.47
CA LEU A 28 38.55 -3.49 -22.93
C LEU A 28 38.17 -3.10 -24.37
N VAL A 29 37.66 -1.88 -24.54
CA VAL A 29 38.16 -0.85 -25.48
C VAL A 29 37.08 0.24 -25.65
N SER A 30 37.43 1.46 -25.19
CA SER A 30 36.94 2.80 -25.60
C SER A 30 35.44 3.12 -25.40
N GLY A 31 35.02 4.28 -24.91
CA GLY A 31 35.66 5.56 -24.72
C GLY A 31 34.62 6.67 -24.95
N LEU A 32 34.55 7.63 -24.03
CA LEU A 32 34.12 9.03 -24.18
C LEU A 32 32.70 9.38 -24.71
N GLY A 33 31.90 9.96 -23.80
CA GLY A 33 31.19 11.24 -24.01
C GLY A 33 29.67 11.19 -24.31
N PRO A 34 28.81 11.94 -23.59
CA PRO A 34 27.41 12.10 -23.97
C PRO A 34 27.26 13.18 -25.05
N ALA A 35 26.45 12.89 -26.08
CA ALA A 35 25.89 13.89 -26.98
C ALA A 35 24.35 13.85 -26.90
N LEU A 36 23.74 15.03 -26.72
CA LEU A 36 22.31 15.30 -26.52
C LEU A 36 21.40 14.81 -27.67
N GLY A 37 20.20 14.34 -27.33
CA GLY A 37 19.11 14.03 -28.27
C GLY A 37 18.08 15.15 -28.44
N GLN A 38 17.45 15.23 -29.62
CA GLN A 38 16.47 16.25 -30.01
C GLN A 38 15.00 15.74 -29.97
N LYS A 39 14.02 16.67 -29.75
CA LYS A 39 12.58 16.48 -29.34
C LYS A 39 11.52 16.61 -30.47
N VAL A 40 10.27 16.14 -30.21
CA VAL A 40 9.01 16.38 -31.00
C VAL A 40 7.77 16.67 -30.09
N TYR A 41 6.71 17.38 -30.57
CA TYR A 41 5.64 18.10 -29.79
C TYR A 41 4.14 17.85 -30.15
N THR A 42 3.19 18.21 -29.23
CA THR A 42 1.68 18.02 -29.19
C THR A 42 0.82 19.28 -29.43
N ASN A 43 -0.53 19.14 -29.53
CA ASN A 43 -1.52 20.17 -29.92
C ASN A 43 -2.36 20.80 -28.77
N THR A 44 -1.91 20.68 -27.53
CA THR A 44 -2.15 21.73 -26.54
C THR A 44 -0.80 22.17 -26.02
N TRP A 45 -0.65 23.46 -25.77
CA TRP A 45 0.63 24.08 -25.49
C TRP A 45 0.60 24.70 -24.12
N ALA A 46 1.62 24.45 -23.31
CA ALA A 46 1.94 25.29 -22.18
C ALA A 46 2.89 26.39 -22.67
N VAL A 47 2.45 27.64 -22.70
CA VAL A 47 3.17 28.79 -23.27
C VAL A 47 3.48 29.79 -22.17
N HIS A 48 4.76 30.06 -21.88
CA HIS A 48 5.14 31.05 -20.87
C HIS A 48 4.91 32.50 -21.35
N ILE A 49 4.10 33.29 -20.63
CA ILE A 49 3.77 34.70 -20.96
C ILE A 49 3.86 35.59 -19.70
N PRO A 50 5.00 36.25 -19.45
CA PRO A 50 5.15 37.21 -18.37
C PRO A 50 4.43 38.53 -18.73
N GLY A 51 3.74 39.13 -17.76
CA GLY A 51 2.88 40.32 -17.98
C GLY A 51 1.43 40.10 -17.58
N GLY A 52 1.09 38.85 -17.25
CA GLY A 52 -0.22 38.49 -16.72
C GLY A 52 -1.26 38.25 -17.79
N GLN A 53 -2.49 38.08 -17.32
CA GLN A 53 -3.59 37.50 -18.10
C GLN A 53 -4.00 38.33 -19.33
N GLU A 54 -3.96 39.67 -19.28
CA GLU A 54 -4.36 40.53 -20.43
C GLU A 54 -3.48 40.30 -21.67
N GLU A 55 -2.18 40.14 -21.46
CA GLU A 55 -1.22 39.87 -22.52
C GLU A 55 -1.41 38.45 -23.08
N ALA A 56 -1.61 37.46 -22.19
CA ALA A 56 -1.86 36.07 -22.58
C ALA A 56 -3.17 35.90 -23.37
N ASP A 57 -4.20 36.66 -23.01
CA ASP A 57 -5.50 36.64 -23.68
C ASP A 57 -5.47 37.36 -25.04
N GLN A 58 -4.76 38.49 -25.16
CA GLN A 58 -4.49 39.11 -26.48
C GLN A 58 -3.76 38.13 -27.41
N ILE A 59 -2.70 37.48 -26.91
CA ILE A 59 -1.89 36.53 -27.68
C ILE A 59 -2.70 35.29 -28.07
N ALA A 60 -3.50 34.72 -27.16
CA ALA A 60 -4.34 33.58 -27.47
C ALA A 60 -5.42 33.90 -28.51
N SER A 61 -6.05 35.07 -28.40
CA SER A 61 -7.09 35.50 -29.35
C SER A 61 -6.52 35.82 -30.73
N LYS A 62 -5.36 36.49 -30.80
CA LYS A 62 -4.65 36.77 -32.07
C LYS A 62 -4.31 35.49 -32.84
N HIS A 63 -4.07 34.39 -32.13
CA HIS A 63 -3.57 33.15 -32.71
C HIS A 63 -4.57 31.98 -32.69
N GLY A 64 -5.86 32.23 -32.45
CA GLY A 64 -6.92 31.25 -32.66
C GLY A 64 -7.03 30.14 -31.59
N PHE A 65 -6.42 30.35 -30.41
CA PHE A 65 -6.57 29.45 -29.27
C PHE A 65 -7.66 29.95 -28.31
N ILE A 66 -8.21 29.07 -27.50
CA ILE A 66 -8.57 29.51 -26.15
C ILE A 66 -7.27 29.48 -25.37
N ASN A 67 -6.98 30.60 -24.74
CA ASN A 67 -6.24 30.51 -23.50
C ASN A 67 -7.11 29.72 -22.50
N TYR A 68 -6.86 28.41 -22.33
CA TYR A 68 -7.40 27.63 -21.20
C TYR A 68 -6.83 28.12 -19.87
N GLY A 69 -5.96 29.13 -19.92
CA GLY A 69 -5.45 29.86 -18.77
C GLY A 69 -4.16 29.22 -18.31
N HIS A 70 -3.66 29.71 -17.20
CA HIS A 70 -2.37 29.34 -16.67
C HIS A 70 -2.21 27.83 -16.30
N VAL A 71 -1.15 27.13 -16.76
CA VAL A 71 -0.73 25.76 -16.38
C VAL A 71 0.05 25.76 -15.05
N PHE A 72 1.10 26.59 -14.95
CA PHE A 72 1.92 26.84 -13.74
C PHE A 72 2.91 28.00 -13.99
N GLY A 73 3.36 28.76 -12.97
CA GLY A 73 4.40 29.81 -13.15
C GLY A 73 3.95 31.11 -13.86
N ASP A 74 4.44 31.41 -15.07
CA ASP A 74 3.75 32.26 -16.08
C ASP A 74 3.36 31.42 -17.32
N TYR A 75 3.22 30.09 -17.22
CA TYR A 75 2.81 29.24 -18.36
C TYR A 75 1.30 29.23 -18.51
N TYR A 76 0.82 29.45 -19.74
CA TYR A 76 -0.58 29.48 -20.13
C TYR A 76 -0.89 28.35 -21.11
N HIS A 77 -1.90 27.55 -20.77
CA HIS A 77 -2.45 26.45 -21.51
C HIS A 77 -3.23 27.00 -22.67
N PHE A 78 -2.67 26.96 -23.85
CA PHE A 78 -3.44 27.21 -25.05
C PHE A 78 -4.02 25.89 -25.51
N ARG A 79 -5.34 25.87 -25.71
CA ARG A 79 -6.05 24.74 -26.29
C ARG A 79 -7.16 25.29 -27.17
N HIS A 80 -7.68 24.48 -28.07
CA HIS A 80 -8.67 24.90 -29.06
C HIS A 80 -10.13 24.79 -28.53
N ARG A 81 -11.10 25.46 -29.17
CA ARG A 81 -12.34 26.02 -28.56
C ARG A 81 -13.53 25.14 -28.07
N THR A 82 -13.49 23.81 -28.00
CA THR A 82 -14.76 23.03 -28.11
C THR A 82 -15.23 22.07 -26.97
N VAL A 83 -14.88 22.21 -25.68
CA VAL A 83 -15.42 21.25 -24.64
C VAL A 83 -15.62 21.81 -23.19
N VAL A 84 -16.83 21.71 -22.56
CA VAL A 84 -17.24 22.33 -21.23
C VAL A 84 -18.20 21.47 -20.32
N LYS A 85 -18.33 21.80 -19.00
CA LYS A 85 -18.80 21.05 -17.76
C LYS A 85 -19.71 21.88 -16.76
N ARG A 86 -20.36 21.26 -15.72
CA ARG A 86 -20.74 21.68 -14.29
C ARG A 86 -22.23 21.44 -13.84
N SER A 87 -22.67 21.28 -12.56
CA SER A 87 -22.32 21.83 -11.21
C SER A 87 -22.85 21.00 -9.96
N LEU A 88 -22.61 21.49 -8.72
CA LEU A 88 -22.50 20.87 -7.35
C LEU A 88 -23.46 21.43 -6.24
N SER A 89 -24.01 20.60 -5.31
CA SER A 89 -23.91 20.67 -3.81
C SER A 89 -24.97 19.83 -3.02
N ASP A 90 -24.59 19.26 -1.84
CA ASP A 90 -25.22 19.36 -0.46
C ASP A 90 -24.49 18.43 0.57
N HIS A 91 -24.30 18.67 1.89
CA HIS A 91 -25.08 18.79 3.17
C HIS A 91 -25.39 17.47 3.97
N ARG A 92 -24.92 17.40 5.24
CA ARG A 92 -24.79 16.21 6.12
C ARG A 92 -25.97 15.97 7.09
N GLY A 93 -26.77 14.91 6.87
CA GLY A 93 -27.78 14.42 7.84
C GLY A 93 -27.79 12.89 8.05
N THR A 94 -26.99 12.15 7.29
CA THR A 94 -27.16 10.69 7.10
C THR A 94 -26.45 9.83 8.15
N GLN A 95 -25.50 10.41 8.90
CA GLN A 95 -24.54 9.65 9.73
C GLN A 95 -25.13 9.02 11.01
N VAL A 96 -26.32 9.42 11.45
CA VAL A 96 -26.93 8.92 12.70
C VAL A 96 -27.89 7.74 12.46
N ARG A 97 -28.29 7.47 11.20
CA ARG A 97 -29.27 6.42 10.89
C ARG A 97 -28.67 5.02 10.68
N LEU A 98 -27.39 4.92 10.33
CA LEU A 98 -26.73 3.66 9.96
C LEU A 98 -26.31 2.78 11.15
N SER A 99 -26.11 3.35 12.34
CA SER A 99 -25.61 2.63 13.51
C SER A 99 -26.69 1.89 14.33
N ARG A 100 -27.95 1.89 13.87
CA ARG A 100 -29.09 1.33 14.61
C ARG A 100 -29.90 0.28 13.85
N ASP A 101 -29.37 -0.33 12.78
CA ASP A 101 -30.10 -1.33 11.99
C ASP A 101 -30.15 -2.73 12.67
N PRO A 102 -31.34 -3.29 12.94
CA PRO A 102 -31.53 -4.60 13.59
C PRO A 102 -31.21 -5.83 12.73
N LYS A 103 -30.70 -5.68 11.49
CA LYS A 103 -30.25 -6.82 10.64
C LYS A 103 -28.79 -7.27 10.86
N TYR A 104 -28.03 -6.64 11.75
CA TYR A 104 -26.65 -7.03 12.04
C TYR A 104 -26.60 -8.30 12.90
N ASN A 105 -26.34 -9.45 12.27
CA ASN A 105 -26.10 -10.72 12.96
C ASN A 105 -24.60 -10.90 13.25
N SER A 106 -24.20 -10.68 14.51
CA SER A 106 -22.81 -10.75 15.00
C SER A 106 -22.17 -12.16 14.96
N ASN A 107 -22.84 -13.16 14.39
CA ASN A 107 -22.33 -14.53 14.27
C ASN A 107 -21.85 -14.88 12.85
N HIS A 108 -22.03 -13.99 11.86
CA HIS A 108 -21.56 -14.21 10.50
C HIS A 108 -20.12 -13.71 10.33
N ARG A 109 -19.21 -14.62 9.96
CA ARG A 109 -17.77 -14.35 9.73
C ARG A 109 -17.53 -14.21 8.23
N ASP A 110 -17.84 -13.04 7.70
CA ASP A 110 -17.64 -12.67 6.30
C ASP A 110 -17.24 -11.19 6.18
N LEU A 111 -16.99 -10.73 4.95
CA LEU A 111 -16.57 -9.35 4.65
C LEU A 111 -17.74 -8.37 4.51
N ASN A 112 -18.97 -8.80 4.84
CA ASN A 112 -20.21 -8.02 4.76
C ASN A 112 -20.55 -7.44 3.36
N ALA A 113 -20.01 -8.05 2.29
CA ALA A 113 -20.22 -7.62 0.90
C ALA A 113 -21.69 -7.64 0.48
N LYS A 114 -22.46 -8.63 0.96
CA LYS A 114 -23.89 -8.75 0.65
C LYS A 114 -24.70 -7.53 1.09
N SER A 115 -24.35 -6.92 2.23
CA SER A 115 -25.02 -5.72 2.72
C SER A 115 -24.69 -4.50 1.84
N ALA A 116 -23.45 -4.37 1.37
CA ALA A 116 -23.09 -3.36 0.37
C ALA A 116 -23.85 -3.56 -0.96
N TRP A 117 -24.00 -4.81 -1.43
CA TRP A 117 -24.79 -5.13 -2.62
C TRP A 117 -26.28 -4.78 -2.45
N GLN A 118 -26.84 -5.00 -1.25
CA GLN A 118 -28.22 -4.62 -0.93
C GLN A 118 -28.43 -3.09 -0.90
N LEU A 119 -27.38 -2.31 -0.63
CA LEU A 119 -27.38 -0.86 -0.77
C LEU A 119 -27.25 -0.41 -2.24
N GLY A 120 -27.02 -1.34 -3.17
CA GLY A 120 -26.95 -1.08 -4.61
C GLY A 120 -25.53 -0.91 -5.16
N TYR A 121 -24.50 -1.09 -4.34
CA TYR A 121 -23.10 -0.95 -4.75
C TYR A 121 -22.53 -2.30 -5.16
N THR A 122 -22.00 -2.39 -6.38
CA THR A 122 -21.55 -3.63 -7.02
C THR A 122 -20.21 -3.48 -7.75
N GLY A 123 -19.54 -2.33 -7.61
CA GLY A 123 -18.31 -1.94 -8.29
C GLY A 123 -18.52 -1.17 -9.58
N LYS A 124 -19.77 -0.81 -9.92
CA LYS A 124 -20.11 -0.32 -11.25
C LYS A 124 -19.34 0.96 -11.60
N GLY A 125 -18.71 0.94 -12.77
CA GLY A 125 -17.95 2.08 -13.30
C GLY A 125 -16.60 2.33 -12.59
N VAL A 126 -16.15 1.41 -11.73
CA VAL A 126 -14.78 1.36 -11.20
C VAL A 126 -13.96 0.43 -12.07
N VAL A 127 -12.70 0.78 -12.30
CA VAL A 127 -11.75 -0.04 -13.08
C VAL A 127 -10.64 -0.55 -12.17
N VAL A 128 -10.46 -1.86 -12.11
CA VAL A 128 -9.40 -2.52 -11.32
C VAL A 128 -8.44 -3.24 -12.26
N SER A 129 -7.14 -3.21 -11.97
CA SER A 129 -6.13 -3.97 -12.70
C SER A 129 -5.31 -4.85 -11.76
N ILE A 130 -5.11 -6.10 -12.17
CA ILE A 130 -4.29 -7.09 -11.46
C ILE A 130 -2.87 -7.07 -12.04
N LEU A 131 -1.87 -6.67 -11.25
CA LEU A 131 -0.46 -6.63 -11.69
C LEU A 131 0.21 -7.96 -11.34
N ASP A 132 0.29 -8.90 -12.28
CA ASP A 132 0.63 -10.30 -11.96
C ASP A 132 1.16 -11.10 -13.18
N ASP A 133 0.88 -12.41 -13.26
CA ASP A 133 1.30 -13.36 -14.30
C ASP A 133 0.39 -13.39 -15.55
N GLY A 134 -0.59 -12.48 -15.61
CA GLY A 134 -1.56 -12.32 -16.68
C GLY A 134 -3.00 -12.61 -16.26
N ILE A 135 -3.94 -12.33 -17.17
CA ILE A 135 -5.38 -12.55 -16.95
C ILE A 135 -5.98 -13.30 -18.15
N GLU A 136 -6.64 -14.43 -17.89
CA GLU A 136 -7.40 -15.15 -18.91
C GLU A 136 -8.65 -14.34 -19.29
N LYS A 137 -8.46 -13.33 -20.15
CA LYS A 137 -9.51 -12.37 -20.56
C LYS A 137 -10.74 -13.02 -21.19
N ASN A 138 -10.59 -14.21 -21.74
CA ASN A 138 -11.65 -15.02 -22.34
C ASN A 138 -12.28 -16.02 -21.36
N HIS A 139 -11.90 -16.01 -20.08
CA HIS A 139 -12.55 -16.83 -19.05
C HIS A 139 -14.06 -16.50 -19.03
N PRO A 140 -14.97 -17.50 -19.08
CA PRO A 140 -16.41 -17.27 -19.17
C PRO A 140 -16.98 -16.37 -18.06
N ASP A 141 -16.33 -16.41 -16.90
CA ASP A 141 -16.70 -15.63 -15.72
C ASP A 141 -15.99 -14.26 -15.60
N LEU A 142 -15.11 -13.92 -16.54
CA LEU A 142 -14.40 -12.61 -16.56
C LEU A 142 -14.71 -11.80 -17.83
N MET A 143 -14.95 -12.45 -18.97
CA MET A 143 -14.97 -11.80 -20.28
C MET A 143 -15.95 -10.64 -20.44
N GLN A 144 -17.05 -10.62 -19.67
CA GLN A 144 -18.02 -9.52 -19.69
C GLN A 144 -17.50 -8.27 -18.96
N ASN A 145 -16.72 -8.49 -17.89
CA ASN A 145 -16.14 -7.44 -17.07
C ASN A 145 -14.72 -7.07 -17.53
N TYR A 146 -14.09 -7.88 -18.39
CA TYR A 146 -12.78 -7.61 -18.94
C TYR A 146 -12.70 -6.21 -19.58
N ASP A 147 -11.58 -5.54 -19.33
CA ASP A 147 -11.27 -4.21 -19.85
C ASP A 147 -9.86 -4.18 -20.45
N PRO A 148 -9.73 -4.04 -21.79
CA PRO A 148 -8.43 -3.95 -22.44
C PRO A 148 -7.67 -2.68 -22.07
N ASP A 149 -8.33 -1.58 -21.72
CA ASP A 149 -7.66 -0.33 -21.33
C ASP A 149 -7.11 -0.41 -19.88
N ALA A 150 -7.49 -1.45 -19.13
CA ALA A 150 -6.93 -1.78 -17.84
C ALA A 150 -5.85 -2.88 -17.91
N SER A 151 -5.42 -3.23 -19.13
CA SER A 151 -4.61 -4.42 -19.40
C SER A 151 -3.41 -4.13 -20.29
N TYR A 152 -2.32 -4.87 -20.07
CA TYR A 152 -1.13 -4.83 -20.92
C TYR A 152 -0.20 -6.02 -20.65
N ASP A 153 0.56 -6.47 -21.63
CA ASP A 153 1.65 -7.42 -21.44
C ASP A 153 2.99 -6.69 -21.49
N VAL A 154 3.60 -6.53 -20.31
CA VAL A 154 4.92 -5.89 -20.19
C VAL A 154 6.04 -6.88 -20.50
N ASN A 155 5.81 -8.19 -20.29
CA ASN A 155 6.81 -9.22 -20.56
C ASN A 155 7.08 -9.35 -22.06
N ASP A 156 6.03 -9.38 -22.88
CA ASP A 156 6.12 -9.54 -24.35
C ASP A 156 5.94 -8.21 -25.12
N GLY A 157 5.54 -7.13 -24.43
CA GLY A 157 5.51 -5.77 -24.98
C GLY A 157 4.32 -5.49 -25.88
N ASP A 158 3.16 -6.08 -25.60
CA ASP A 158 1.94 -5.99 -26.41
C ASP A 158 0.68 -5.82 -25.53
N PRO A 159 -0.50 -5.50 -26.10
CA PRO A 159 -1.69 -5.19 -25.30
C PRO A 159 -2.45 -6.42 -24.77
N ASP A 160 -2.04 -7.65 -25.09
CA ASP A 160 -2.75 -8.87 -24.71
C ASP A 160 -2.14 -9.54 -23.46
N PRO A 161 -2.74 -9.39 -22.26
CA PRO A 161 -2.20 -9.96 -21.02
C PRO A 161 -2.50 -11.47 -20.86
N GLN A 162 -2.79 -12.20 -21.94
CA GLN A 162 -3.15 -13.61 -21.86
C GLN A 162 -2.04 -14.42 -21.18
N PRO A 163 -2.35 -15.23 -20.15
CA PRO A 163 -1.34 -16.03 -19.49
C PRO A 163 -0.80 -17.10 -20.45
N ARG A 164 0.52 -17.30 -20.41
CA ARG A 164 1.15 -18.42 -21.10
C ARG A 164 0.78 -19.73 -20.40
N TYR A 165 0.12 -20.64 -21.11
CA TYR A 165 -0.26 -21.94 -20.55
C TYR A 165 0.92 -22.89 -20.45
N THR A 166 1.16 -23.41 -19.24
CA THR A 166 2.13 -24.48 -18.98
C THR A 166 1.44 -25.76 -18.52
N GLN A 167 2.19 -26.86 -18.41
CA GLN A 167 1.68 -28.11 -17.85
C GLN A 167 1.40 -27.98 -16.34
N LEU A 168 2.20 -27.18 -15.63
CA LEU A 168 2.08 -26.95 -14.19
C LEU A 168 1.08 -25.83 -13.84
N ASN A 169 0.56 -25.13 -14.85
CA ASN A 169 -0.30 -23.95 -14.71
C ASN A 169 0.36 -22.89 -13.82
N ASP A 170 1.61 -22.55 -14.12
CA ASP A 170 2.40 -21.59 -13.33
C ASP A 170 1.73 -20.21 -13.33
N ASN A 171 1.28 -19.77 -14.51
CA ASN A 171 0.66 -18.46 -14.74
C ASN A 171 -0.86 -18.45 -14.49
N ARG A 172 -1.29 -18.97 -13.34
CA ARG A 172 -2.72 -19.03 -12.96
C ARG A 172 -3.14 -17.94 -11.98
N HIS A 173 -2.16 -17.27 -11.39
CA HIS A 173 -2.34 -16.49 -10.18
C HIS A 173 -3.15 -15.21 -10.44
N GLY A 174 -2.83 -14.45 -11.48
CA GLY A 174 -3.57 -13.23 -11.85
C GLY A 174 -5.02 -13.51 -12.26
N THR A 175 -5.28 -14.63 -12.93
CA THR A 175 -6.66 -15.06 -13.26
C THR A 175 -7.48 -15.40 -12.02
N ARG A 176 -6.86 -15.99 -10.98
CA ARG A 176 -7.53 -16.24 -9.70
C ARG A 176 -7.85 -14.94 -8.97
N CYS A 177 -6.88 -14.03 -8.88
CA CYS A 177 -7.05 -12.72 -8.27
C CYS A 177 -8.15 -11.89 -8.96
N ALA A 178 -8.20 -11.91 -10.30
CA ALA A 178 -9.20 -11.18 -11.07
C ALA A 178 -10.64 -11.63 -10.76
N GLY A 179 -10.86 -12.94 -10.57
CA GLY A 179 -12.17 -13.48 -10.21
C GLY A 179 -12.66 -13.03 -8.84
N GLU A 180 -11.76 -12.90 -7.86
CA GLU A 180 -12.11 -12.42 -6.53
C GLU A 180 -12.62 -10.98 -6.55
N VAL A 181 -12.07 -10.15 -7.45
CA VAL A 181 -12.52 -8.77 -7.64
C VAL A 181 -13.83 -8.74 -8.42
N ALA A 182 -13.89 -9.33 -9.61
CA ALA A 182 -14.91 -9.01 -10.61
C ALA A 182 -15.42 -10.22 -11.42
N ALA A 183 -15.38 -11.44 -10.88
CA ALA A 183 -16.13 -12.55 -11.48
C ALA A 183 -17.61 -12.18 -11.62
N VAL A 184 -18.21 -12.53 -12.77
CA VAL A 184 -19.54 -12.11 -13.17
C VAL A 184 -20.61 -12.78 -12.31
N ALA A 185 -21.56 -11.99 -11.79
CA ALA A 185 -22.66 -12.53 -11.01
C ALA A 185 -23.77 -13.13 -11.90
N ASN A 186 -24.49 -14.12 -11.36
CA ASN A 186 -25.76 -14.64 -11.91
C ASN A 186 -25.67 -15.25 -13.33
N ASN A 187 -24.50 -15.76 -13.73
CA ASN A 187 -24.29 -16.42 -15.02
C ASN A 187 -24.27 -17.96 -14.93
N GLY A 188 -24.39 -18.54 -13.72
CA GLY A 188 -24.35 -19.99 -13.48
C GLY A 188 -22.95 -20.60 -13.58
N ILE A 189 -21.89 -19.79 -13.52
CA ILE A 189 -20.50 -20.19 -13.64
C ILE A 189 -19.78 -19.82 -12.34
N CYS A 190 -18.93 -20.70 -11.83
CA CYS A 190 -18.06 -20.44 -10.69
C CYS A 190 -18.74 -19.87 -9.44
N GLY A 191 -18.61 -18.56 -9.23
CA GLY A 191 -18.92 -17.83 -8.02
C GLY A 191 -19.29 -16.40 -8.36
N VAL A 192 -18.72 -15.43 -7.65
CA VAL A 192 -18.99 -14.00 -7.89
C VAL A 192 -17.85 -13.17 -7.30
N GLY A 193 -17.43 -12.12 -8.01
CA GLY A 193 -16.47 -11.16 -7.49
C GLY A 193 -17.09 -10.24 -6.45
N VAL A 194 -16.28 -9.72 -5.52
CA VAL A 194 -16.76 -8.75 -4.53
C VAL A 194 -17.39 -7.52 -5.21
N ALA A 195 -16.81 -7.10 -6.32
CA ALA A 195 -17.23 -5.99 -7.17
C ALA A 195 -17.62 -6.50 -8.57
N TYR A 196 -18.60 -7.40 -8.63
CA TYR A 196 -19.00 -8.14 -9.84
C TYR A 196 -19.53 -7.31 -11.03
N ASN A 197 -19.68 -5.99 -10.89
CA ASN A 197 -19.97 -5.05 -12.00
C ASN A 197 -18.83 -4.05 -12.26
N ALA A 198 -17.69 -4.19 -11.57
CA ALA A 198 -16.48 -3.44 -11.89
C ALA A 198 -15.89 -3.93 -13.22
N LYS A 199 -15.11 -3.07 -13.85
CA LYS A 199 -14.23 -3.45 -14.94
C LYS A 199 -12.94 -4.01 -14.40
N ILE A 200 -12.43 -5.07 -15.02
CA ILE A 200 -11.24 -5.79 -14.58
C ILE A 200 -10.27 -5.97 -15.74
N GLY A 201 -9.03 -5.56 -15.53
CA GLY A 201 -7.92 -5.84 -16.43
C GLY A 201 -6.80 -6.59 -15.72
N GLY A 202 -5.74 -6.86 -16.46
CA GLY A 202 -4.55 -7.48 -15.91
C GLY A 202 -3.31 -7.05 -16.65
N VAL A 203 -2.22 -6.91 -15.90
CA VAL A 203 -0.90 -6.63 -16.44
C VAL A 203 -0.05 -7.87 -16.27
N ARG A 204 0.35 -8.49 -17.39
CA ARG A 204 1.30 -9.61 -17.38
C ARG A 204 2.70 -9.04 -17.26
N MET A 205 3.30 -9.21 -16.08
CA MET A 205 4.62 -8.68 -15.74
C MET A 205 5.50 -9.64 -14.92
N LEU A 206 4.92 -10.71 -14.33
CA LEU A 206 5.66 -11.71 -13.54
C LEU A 206 6.13 -12.95 -14.34
N ASP A 207 5.68 -13.16 -15.58
CA ASP A 207 6.09 -14.32 -16.39
C ASP A 207 7.35 -14.03 -17.21
N GLY A 208 8.39 -13.51 -16.53
CA GLY A 208 9.64 -13.07 -17.14
C GLY A 208 10.59 -12.42 -16.14
N GLU A 209 11.64 -11.77 -16.63
CA GLU A 209 12.56 -11.00 -15.79
C GLU A 209 11.84 -9.72 -15.29
N VAL A 210 11.75 -9.57 -13.96
CA VAL A 210 11.13 -8.41 -13.32
C VAL A 210 12.22 -7.40 -12.97
N THR A 211 12.31 -6.33 -13.76
CA THR A 211 13.26 -5.22 -13.55
C THR A 211 12.54 -3.97 -13.01
N ASP A 212 13.27 -3.00 -12.47
CA ASP A 212 12.71 -1.70 -12.02
C ASP A 212 11.88 -1.00 -13.11
N MET A 213 12.25 -1.17 -14.38
CA MET A 213 11.49 -0.61 -15.51
C MET A 213 10.15 -1.34 -15.72
N VAL A 214 10.15 -2.67 -15.63
CA VAL A 214 8.93 -3.50 -15.76
C VAL A 214 7.94 -3.09 -14.67
N GLU A 215 8.38 -3.03 -13.42
CA GLU A 215 7.56 -2.59 -12.29
C GLU A 215 7.00 -1.18 -12.49
N ALA A 216 7.86 -0.22 -12.87
CA ALA A 216 7.44 1.16 -13.07
C ALA A 216 6.42 1.32 -14.19
N GLN A 217 6.58 0.57 -15.29
CA GLN A 217 5.62 0.54 -16.40
C GLN A 217 4.29 -0.06 -15.95
N SER A 218 4.30 -1.19 -15.26
CA SER A 218 3.08 -1.83 -14.73
C SER A 218 2.33 -0.92 -13.77
N LEU A 219 3.03 -0.28 -12.82
CA LEU A 219 2.46 0.65 -11.84
C LEU A 219 1.91 1.94 -12.48
N SER A 220 2.42 2.30 -13.66
CA SER A 220 2.04 3.53 -14.38
C SER A 220 1.09 3.29 -15.55
N LEU A 221 0.55 2.07 -15.70
CA LEU A 221 -0.37 1.75 -16.80
C LEU A 221 -1.66 2.56 -16.65
N ASN A 222 -1.98 3.39 -17.64
CA ASN A 222 -3.27 4.09 -17.79
C ASN A 222 -3.87 4.66 -16.49
N PRO A 223 -3.14 5.51 -15.73
CA PRO A 223 -3.53 5.92 -14.37
C PRO A 223 -4.70 6.90 -14.34
N GLN A 224 -5.19 7.35 -15.49
CA GLN A 224 -6.42 8.14 -15.61
C GLN A 224 -7.66 7.28 -15.86
N HIS A 225 -7.46 6.01 -16.24
CA HIS A 225 -8.51 5.04 -16.52
C HIS A 225 -8.63 4.03 -15.37
N ILE A 226 -7.51 3.47 -14.92
CA ILE A 226 -7.46 2.49 -13.84
C ILE A 226 -7.60 3.22 -12.50
N ASP A 227 -8.59 2.81 -11.70
CA ASP A 227 -8.79 3.34 -10.36
C ASP A 227 -7.90 2.64 -9.32
N ILE A 228 -7.86 1.30 -9.40
CA ILE A 228 -7.26 0.44 -8.37
C ILE A 228 -6.28 -0.53 -9.03
N TYR A 229 -5.10 -0.64 -8.45
CA TYR A 229 -4.09 -1.62 -8.81
C TYR A 229 -3.96 -2.62 -7.66
N SER A 230 -4.10 -3.90 -7.93
CA SER A 230 -3.90 -4.97 -6.94
C SER A 230 -2.64 -5.74 -7.28
N ALA A 231 -1.76 -5.89 -6.30
CA ALA A 231 -0.49 -6.60 -6.45
C ALA A 231 -0.18 -7.43 -5.20
N SER A 232 0.58 -8.50 -5.39
CA SER A 232 1.02 -9.38 -4.31
C SER A 232 2.44 -9.91 -4.51
N TRP A 233 3.24 -9.17 -5.26
CA TRP A 233 4.66 -9.42 -5.47
C TRP A 233 5.50 -8.45 -4.63
N GLY A 234 6.76 -8.81 -4.45
CA GLY A 234 7.71 -8.09 -3.62
C GLY A 234 9.03 -8.87 -3.58
N PRO A 235 9.91 -8.57 -2.62
CA PRO A 235 11.11 -9.37 -2.38
C PRO A 235 10.76 -10.82 -2.02
N GLU A 236 11.78 -11.69 -1.99
CA GLU A 236 11.60 -13.07 -1.55
C GLU A 236 11.20 -13.14 -0.06
N ASP A 237 10.11 -13.85 0.24
CA ASP A 237 9.53 -14.03 1.59
C ASP A 237 10.32 -15.07 2.43
N ASP A 238 11.63 -14.89 2.51
CA ASP A 238 12.60 -15.86 3.05
C ASP A 238 13.07 -15.57 4.48
N GLY A 239 12.54 -14.51 5.11
CA GLY A 239 12.94 -14.11 6.46
C GLY A 239 14.35 -13.53 6.55
N LYS A 240 15.00 -13.19 5.44
CA LYS A 240 16.38 -12.63 5.41
C LYS A 240 16.53 -11.42 4.48
N THR A 241 15.72 -11.33 3.43
CA THR A 241 15.81 -10.27 2.42
C THR A 241 15.32 -8.93 2.97
N VAL A 242 15.94 -7.84 2.55
CA VAL A 242 15.48 -6.46 2.80
C VAL A 242 15.62 -5.74 1.47
N ASP A 243 14.50 -5.52 0.79
CA ASP A 243 14.49 -4.90 -0.52
C ASP A 243 13.15 -4.23 -0.80
N GLY A 244 13.08 -3.39 -1.82
CA GLY A 244 11.87 -2.68 -2.18
C GLY A 244 12.00 -1.94 -3.51
N PRO A 245 11.02 -1.11 -3.87
CA PRO A 245 10.98 -0.49 -5.18
C PRO A 245 12.25 0.31 -5.43
N ALA A 246 12.88 0.07 -6.57
CA ALA A 246 14.01 0.85 -7.03
C ALA A 246 13.53 2.24 -7.51
N LYS A 247 14.37 2.98 -8.23
CA LYS A 247 14.13 4.41 -8.46
C LYS A 247 12.87 4.65 -9.29
N LEU A 248 12.71 3.89 -10.38
CA LEU A 248 11.61 4.08 -11.31
C LEU A 248 10.29 3.66 -10.68
N ALA A 249 10.25 2.52 -9.99
CA ALA A 249 9.06 2.05 -9.28
C ALA A 249 8.63 3.03 -8.17
N LYS A 250 9.58 3.62 -7.42
CA LYS A 250 9.30 4.69 -6.44
C LYS A 250 8.70 5.94 -7.08
N GLU A 251 9.22 6.36 -8.23
CA GLU A 251 8.67 7.49 -9.00
C GLU A 251 7.28 7.16 -9.56
N ALA A 252 7.06 5.93 -10.02
CA ALA A 252 5.76 5.44 -10.49
C ALA A 252 4.69 5.49 -9.39
N PHE A 253 5.00 5.00 -8.18
CA PHE A 253 4.10 5.15 -7.03
C PHE A 253 3.77 6.62 -6.74
N LEU A 254 4.80 7.49 -6.67
CA LEU A 254 4.61 8.90 -6.38
C LEU A 254 3.72 9.58 -7.44
N ARG A 255 3.96 9.34 -8.72
CA ARG A 255 3.12 9.87 -9.81
C ARG A 255 1.72 9.27 -9.80
N GLY A 256 1.58 7.97 -9.53
CA GLY A 256 0.29 7.31 -9.37
C GLY A 256 -0.58 8.00 -8.32
N VAL A 257 -0.05 8.20 -7.11
CA VAL A 257 -0.83 8.83 -6.02
C VAL A 257 -1.01 10.35 -6.16
N THR A 258 -0.24 11.03 -7.02
CA THR A 258 -0.32 12.49 -7.20
C THR A 258 -1.07 12.92 -8.46
N GLU A 259 -0.92 12.18 -9.56
CA GLU A 259 -1.49 12.49 -10.87
C GLU A 259 -2.63 11.54 -11.25
N GLY A 260 -2.60 10.28 -10.78
CA GLY A 260 -3.61 9.26 -11.09
C GLY A 260 -5.02 9.67 -10.69
N ARG A 261 -6.02 9.10 -11.38
CA ARG A 261 -7.45 9.39 -11.17
C ARG A 261 -7.76 10.89 -11.15
N SER A 262 -7.22 11.62 -12.13
CA SER A 262 -7.35 13.08 -12.24
C SER A 262 -6.88 13.84 -11.00
N GLY A 263 -5.79 13.39 -10.37
CA GLY A 263 -5.21 13.99 -9.17
C GLY A 263 -5.81 13.50 -7.84
N LEU A 264 -6.78 12.57 -7.86
CA LEU A 264 -7.25 11.90 -6.64
C LEU A 264 -6.23 10.87 -6.13
N GLY A 265 -5.36 10.39 -7.03
CA GLY A 265 -4.34 9.39 -6.78
C GLY A 265 -4.84 7.98 -6.99
N SER A 266 -4.08 7.19 -7.75
CA SER A 266 -4.22 5.74 -7.90
C SER A 266 -4.23 5.05 -6.54
N ILE A 267 -5.06 4.02 -6.40
CA ILE A 267 -5.10 3.20 -5.18
C ILE A 267 -4.32 1.92 -5.42
N PHE A 268 -3.19 1.76 -4.76
CA PHE A 268 -2.38 0.55 -4.82
C PHE A 268 -2.71 -0.34 -3.63
N VAL A 269 -3.29 -1.51 -3.85
CA VAL A 269 -3.59 -2.51 -2.82
C VAL A 269 -2.52 -3.58 -2.88
N TRP A 270 -1.94 -3.92 -1.73
CA TRP A 270 -0.77 -4.80 -1.65
C TRP A 270 -0.98 -5.92 -0.65
N ALA A 271 -0.57 -7.14 -1.00
CA ALA A 271 -0.47 -8.23 -0.03
C ALA A 271 0.70 -8.00 0.93
N SER A 272 0.59 -8.41 2.19
CA SER A 272 1.64 -8.21 3.19
C SER A 272 2.74 -9.28 3.21
N GLY A 273 2.80 -10.19 2.23
CA GLY A 273 3.82 -11.26 2.18
C GLY A 273 3.37 -12.60 2.79
N ASN A 274 4.08 -13.69 2.46
CA ASN A 274 3.79 -15.08 2.85
C ASN A 274 4.93 -15.75 3.66
N GLY A 275 5.88 -14.97 4.18
CA GLY A 275 7.09 -15.41 4.88
C GLY A 275 6.90 -15.76 6.36
N GLY A 276 5.66 -15.91 6.84
CA GLY A 276 5.37 -16.18 8.26
C GLY A 276 6.03 -17.46 8.81
N ARG A 277 6.20 -18.49 7.96
CA ARG A 277 6.93 -19.72 8.31
C ARG A 277 8.42 -19.46 8.56
N GLU A 278 9.00 -18.62 7.72
CA GLU A 278 10.40 -18.18 7.77
C GLU A 278 10.60 -17.01 8.77
N LYS A 279 9.57 -16.69 9.56
CA LYS A 279 9.62 -15.59 10.54
C LYS A 279 10.03 -14.26 9.91
N ASP A 280 9.52 -13.99 8.72
CA ASP A 280 9.73 -12.72 8.07
C ASP A 280 8.90 -11.60 8.72
N SER A 281 9.25 -10.36 8.40
CA SER A 281 8.67 -9.15 8.95
C SER A 281 8.47 -8.14 7.82
N CYS A 282 7.25 -8.02 7.33
CA CYS A 282 6.88 -7.26 6.13
C CYS A 282 7.31 -5.77 6.07
N ASN A 283 7.77 -5.16 7.16
CA ASN A 283 8.48 -3.87 7.07
C ASN A 283 9.86 -3.97 6.36
N CYS A 284 10.36 -5.17 6.09
CA CYS A 284 11.54 -5.47 5.27
C CYS A 284 11.22 -5.56 3.77
N ASP A 285 9.93 -5.61 3.40
CA ASP A 285 9.44 -5.43 2.05
C ASP A 285 9.06 -3.96 1.83
N GLY A 286 9.81 -3.26 0.97
CA GLY A 286 9.60 -1.84 0.68
C GLY A 286 8.36 -1.52 -0.15
N TYR A 287 7.71 -2.49 -0.79
CA TYR A 287 6.43 -2.30 -1.50
C TYR A 287 5.29 -2.25 -0.49
N THR A 288 5.16 -3.25 0.37
CA THR A 288 4.11 -3.28 1.42
C THR A 288 4.36 -2.28 2.56
N ASN A 289 5.61 -1.91 2.82
CA ASN A 289 5.98 -0.86 3.79
C ASN A 289 5.83 0.58 3.24
N SER A 290 5.50 0.74 1.95
CA SER A 290 5.28 2.06 1.35
C SER A 290 4.05 2.74 1.95
N ILE A 291 4.07 4.08 2.04
CA ILE A 291 2.86 4.83 2.43
C ILE A 291 1.82 4.86 1.30
N TYR A 292 2.27 4.64 0.06
CA TYR A 292 1.45 4.73 -1.15
C TYR A 292 0.64 3.46 -1.41
N THR A 293 0.98 2.37 -0.72
CA THR A 293 0.27 1.10 -0.78
C THR A 293 -0.68 0.94 0.40
N LEU A 294 -1.81 0.31 0.14
CA LEU A 294 -2.79 -0.09 1.12
C LEU A 294 -2.58 -1.58 1.39
N SER A 295 -1.76 -1.85 2.40
CA SER A 295 -1.25 -3.20 2.70
C SER A 295 -2.25 -4.01 3.50
N ILE A 296 -2.52 -5.23 3.02
CA ILE A 296 -3.55 -6.14 3.50
C ILE A 296 -2.94 -7.48 3.90
N SER A 297 -3.23 -7.89 5.14
CA SER A 297 -2.88 -9.21 5.67
C SER A 297 -4.07 -10.18 5.60
N SER A 298 -3.88 -11.40 6.10
CA SER A 298 -4.88 -12.47 6.03
C SER A 298 -5.39 -12.90 7.40
N SER A 299 -6.66 -13.30 7.45
CA SER A 299 -7.22 -14.10 8.53
C SER A 299 -7.71 -15.44 7.99
N THR A 300 -7.61 -16.49 8.79
CA THR A 300 -8.25 -17.77 8.47
C THR A 300 -9.77 -17.67 8.65
N GLN A 301 -10.51 -18.66 8.14
CA GLN A 301 -11.96 -18.78 8.36
C GLN A 301 -12.34 -18.68 9.86
N ASN A 302 -11.52 -19.25 10.75
CA ASN A 302 -11.78 -19.22 12.18
C ASN A 302 -11.28 -17.96 12.90
N GLY A 303 -10.75 -16.98 12.17
CA GLY A 303 -10.26 -15.74 12.73
C GLY A 303 -8.84 -15.82 13.28
N ASN A 304 -8.07 -16.87 12.97
CA ASN A 304 -6.69 -17.01 13.44
C ASN A 304 -5.70 -16.36 12.48
N VAL A 305 -4.47 -16.11 12.95
CA VAL A 305 -3.37 -15.64 12.09
C VAL A 305 -2.90 -16.85 11.27
N PRO A 306 -2.97 -16.82 9.93
CA PRO A 306 -2.50 -17.93 9.10
C PRO A 306 -1.00 -18.15 9.24
N TRP A 307 -0.55 -19.39 9.01
CA TRP A 307 0.86 -19.78 9.18
C TRP A 307 1.85 -19.03 8.27
N TYR A 308 1.36 -18.52 7.13
CA TYR A 308 2.14 -17.77 6.16
C TYR A 308 2.13 -16.25 6.40
N SER A 309 1.22 -15.72 7.22
CA SER A 309 1.06 -14.27 7.36
C SER A 309 2.28 -13.64 8.04
N GLU A 310 2.73 -12.51 7.51
CA GLU A 310 3.78 -11.69 8.12
C GLU A 310 3.18 -10.57 8.98
N ALA A 311 3.82 -10.28 10.11
CA ALA A 311 3.38 -9.24 11.02
C ALA A 311 4.33 -8.02 10.92
N CYS A 312 3.77 -6.84 10.69
CA CYS A 312 4.51 -5.59 10.69
C CYS A 312 3.61 -4.40 10.94
N SER A 313 4.21 -3.25 11.25
CA SER A 313 3.46 -2.06 11.63
C SER A 313 2.88 -1.27 10.45
N SER A 314 3.22 -1.64 9.22
CA SER A 314 2.76 -0.98 7.99
C SER A 314 1.41 -1.49 7.49
N THR A 315 1.01 -2.72 7.84
CA THR A 315 -0.31 -3.28 7.52
C THR A 315 -1.44 -2.36 7.98
N LEU A 316 -2.42 -2.11 7.09
CA LEU A 316 -3.60 -1.31 7.42
C LEU A 316 -4.77 -2.16 7.89
N ALA A 317 -5.05 -3.28 7.23
CA ALA A 317 -6.22 -4.09 7.51
C ALA A 317 -6.04 -5.55 7.07
N THR A 318 -7.12 -6.32 7.16
CA THR A 318 -7.14 -7.76 6.87
C THR A 318 -8.39 -8.14 6.10
N THR A 319 -8.28 -9.15 5.25
CA THR A 319 -9.40 -9.90 4.70
C THR A 319 -9.23 -11.39 4.95
N TYR A 320 -10.22 -12.21 4.59
CA TYR A 320 -10.11 -13.65 4.71
C TYR A 320 -9.24 -14.25 3.60
N SER A 321 -8.55 -15.34 3.92
CA SER A 321 -7.88 -16.20 2.96
C SER A 321 -7.87 -17.64 3.48
N SER A 322 -6.90 -18.45 3.07
CA SER A 322 -6.73 -19.83 3.51
C SER A 322 -6.19 -19.95 4.93
N GLY A 323 -6.42 -21.11 5.55
CA GLY A 323 -5.87 -21.48 6.84
C GLY A 323 -5.35 -22.90 6.87
N ASN A 324 -5.62 -23.60 7.96
CA ASN A 324 -5.30 -25.02 8.10
C ASN A 324 -6.16 -25.89 7.17
N LEU A 325 -5.83 -27.18 7.05
CA LEU A 325 -6.55 -28.14 6.18
C LEU A 325 -8.05 -28.27 6.48
N ASN A 326 -8.47 -27.96 7.72
CA ASN A 326 -9.88 -28.02 8.14
C ASN A 326 -10.65 -26.71 7.88
N GLU A 327 -9.97 -25.67 7.39
CA GLU A 327 -10.54 -24.37 7.09
C GLU A 327 -10.76 -24.23 5.59
N LYS A 328 -11.80 -23.51 5.21
CA LYS A 328 -12.07 -23.18 3.82
C LYS A 328 -10.98 -22.26 3.26
N GLN A 329 -10.85 -22.29 1.94
CA GLN A 329 -9.94 -21.46 1.16
C GLN A 329 -10.77 -20.57 0.22
N ILE A 330 -10.10 -19.79 -0.61
CA ILE A 330 -10.76 -18.86 -1.53
C ILE A 330 -11.28 -19.61 -2.76
N VAL A 331 -12.54 -19.32 -3.10
CA VAL A 331 -13.23 -19.80 -4.30
C VAL A 331 -13.20 -18.71 -5.36
N THR A 332 -12.65 -19.00 -6.53
CA THR A 332 -12.50 -18.02 -7.62
C THR A 332 -12.31 -18.72 -8.99
N THR A 333 -12.21 -17.92 -10.05
CA THR A 333 -11.85 -18.35 -11.42
C THR A 333 -10.45 -18.94 -11.47
N ASP A 334 -10.19 -19.85 -12.41
CA ASP A 334 -8.88 -20.48 -12.57
C ASP A 334 -8.53 -20.65 -14.05
N LEU A 335 -7.24 -20.79 -14.32
CA LEU A 335 -6.71 -20.93 -15.66
C LEU A 335 -7.36 -22.12 -16.41
N LYS A 336 -7.51 -21.98 -17.73
CA LYS A 336 -8.18 -22.95 -18.62
C LYS A 336 -9.69 -22.99 -18.40
N SER A 337 -10.29 -21.83 -18.11
CA SER A 337 -11.74 -21.63 -17.94
C SER A 337 -12.34 -22.50 -16.83
N LYS A 338 -11.59 -22.62 -15.72
CA LYS A 338 -11.93 -23.48 -14.59
C LYS A 338 -12.33 -22.66 -13.37
N CYS A 339 -12.74 -23.38 -12.34
CA CYS A 339 -12.94 -22.86 -11.00
C CYS A 339 -11.98 -23.52 -10.04
N THR A 340 -11.53 -22.77 -9.06
CA THR A 340 -10.75 -23.29 -7.94
C THR A 340 -11.46 -22.95 -6.64
N ASP A 341 -11.40 -23.85 -5.68
CA ASP A 341 -11.76 -23.66 -4.28
C ASP A 341 -10.52 -23.69 -3.37
N SER A 342 -9.34 -23.53 -3.97
CA SER A 342 -8.03 -23.72 -3.34
C SER A 342 -7.05 -22.60 -3.68
N HIS A 343 -7.53 -21.36 -3.78
CA HIS A 343 -6.65 -20.19 -3.78
C HIS A 343 -6.31 -19.79 -2.32
N THR A 344 -5.06 -19.39 -2.09
CA THR A 344 -4.42 -19.35 -0.77
C THR A 344 -3.39 -18.23 -0.67
N GLY A 345 -3.03 -17.82 0.56
CA GLY A 345 -1.96 -16.87 0.82
C GLY A 345 -2.48 -15.43 1.00
N THR A 346 -1.61 -14.51 1.39
CA THR A 346 -1.95 -13.07 1.45
C THR A 346 -2.26 -12.50 0.07
N SER A 347 -1.80 -13.16 -1.00
CA SER A 347 -2.13 -12.81 -2.37
C SER A 347 -3.60 -12.97 -2.74
N ALA A 348 -4.36 -13.80 -2.04
CA ALA A 348 -5.83 -13.88 -2.18
C ALA A 348 -6.55 -12.83 -1.29
N SER A 349 -5.89 -12.29 -0.28
CA SER A 349 -6.48 -11.26 0.59
C SER A 349 -6.55 -9.88 -0.08
N ALA A 350 -5.49 -9.50 -0.81
CA ALA A 350 -5.41 -8.20 -1.48
C ALA A 350 -6.50 -7.99 -2.56
N PRO A 351 -6.81 -8.95 -3.44
CA PRO A 351 -7.90 -8.84 -4.41
C PRO A 351 -9.28 -8.65 -3.76
N LEU A 352 -9.58 -9.36 -2.67
CA LEU A 352 -10.82 -9.15 -1.92
C LEU A 352 -10.91 -7.71 -1.39
N ALA A 353 -9.81 -7.17 -0.87
CA ALA A 353 -9.74 -5.77 -0.44
C ALA A 353 -9.91 -4.80 -1.62
N ALA A 354 -9.28 -5.06 -2.76
CA ALA A 354 -9.44 -4.26 -3.98
C ALA A 354 -10.91 -4.23 -4.44
N GLY A 355 -11.61 -5.36 -4.37
CA GLY A 355 -13.05 -5.43 -4.62
C GLY A 355 -13.87 -4.59 -3.64
N ILE A 356 -13.59 -4.66 -2.34
CA ILE A 356 -14.27 -3.82 -1.33
C ILE A 356 -14.02 -2.33 -1.58
N ILE A 357 -12.78 -1.95 -1.91
CA ILE A 357 -12.39 -0.59 -2.25
C ILE A 357 -13.13 -0.11 -3.51
N ALA A 358 -13.35 -1.00 -4.49
CA ALA A 358 -14.18 -0.67 -5.65
C ALA A 358 -15.63 -0.36 -5.25
N LEU A 359 -16.23 -1.13 -4.33
CA LEU A 359 -17.57 -0.80 -3.80
C LEU A 359 -17.58 0.60 -3.16
N ALA A 360 -16.56 0.95 -2.37
CA ALA A 360 -16.43 2.27 -1.75
C ALA A 360 -16.22 3.41 -2.79
N LEU A 361 -15.45 3.16 -3.84
CA LEU A 361 -15.26 4.14 -4.93
C LEU A 361 -16.52 4.33 -5.79
N GLU A 362 -17.36 3.32 -5.95
CA GLU A 362 -18.68 3.51 -6.57
C GLU A 362 -19.55 4.42 -5.71
N ALA A 363 -19.52 4.23 -4.38
CA ALA A 363 -20.25 5.08 -3.44
C ALA A 363 -19.76 6.53 -3.44
N ASN A 364 -18.45 6.75 -3.58
CA ASN A 364 -17.89 8.09 -3.70
C ASN A 364 -16.64 8.11 -4.60
N LYS A 365 -16.85 8.51 -5.86
CA LYS A 365 -15.79 8.59 -6.87
C LYS A 365 -14.73 9.66 -6.57
N ASN A 366 -15.01 10.61 -5.67
CA ASN A 366 -14.12 11.71 -5.33
C ASN A 366 -13.14 11.37 -4.20
N LEU A 367 -13.17 10.14 -3.67
CA LEU A 367 -12.21 9.70 -2.66
C LEU A 367 -10.79 9.71 -3.24
N THR A 368 -9.88 10.39 -2.54
CA THR A 368 -8.45 10.33 -2.81
C THR A 368 -7.86 9.01 -2.33
N TRP A 369 -6.63 8.68 -2.77
CA TRP A 369 -5.89 7.50 -2.29
C TRP A 369 -5.78 7.45 -0.75
N ARG A 370 -5.65 8.61 -0.12
CA ARG A 370 -5.62 8.73 1.34
C ARG A 370 -6.98 8.66 2.00
N ASP A 371 -8.01 9.27 1.39
CA ASP A 371 -9.37 9.12 1.90
C ASP A 371 -9.71 7.64 2.05
N MET A 372 -9.32 6.81 1.07
CA MET A 372 -9.52 5.37 1.14
C MET A 372 -8.81 4.73 2.34
N GLN A 373 -7.56 5.08 2.61
CA GLN A 373 -6.84 4.56 3.79
C GLN A 373 -7.50 5.02 5.10
N HIS A 374 -7.98 6.27 5.18
CA HIS A 374 -8.75 6.77 6.33
C HIS A 374 -10.05 6.00 6.55
N LEU A 375 -10.78 5.68 5.48
CA LEU A 375 -11.98 4.86 5.56
C LEU A 375 -11.64 3.49 6.13
N VAL A 376 -10.63 2.81 5.59
CA VAL A 376 -10.15 1.51 6.08
C VAL A 376 -9.82 1.55 7.57
N VAL A 377 -9.07 2.55 8.04
CA VAL A 377 -8.70 2.71 9.47
C VAL A 377 -9.94 2.87 10.36
N ARG A 378 -10.99 3.52 9.85
CA ARG A 378 -12.19 3.88 10.63
C ARG A 378 -13.28 2.81 10.61
N THR A 379 -13.29 1.95 9.60
CA THR A 379 -14.36 0.96 9.39
C THR A 379 -13.91 -0.49 9.54
N SER A 380 -12.60 -0.75 9.63
CA SER A 380 -12.11 -2.09 9.93
C SER A 380 -12.52 -2.53 11.34
N HIS A 381 -12.84 -3.82 11.49
CA HIS A 381 -13.35 -4.37 12.73
C HIS A 381 -12.40 -5.43 13.33
N PRO A 382 -11.95 -5.27 14.60
CA PRO A 382 -11.10 -6.26 15.27
C PRO A 382 -11.90 -7.48 15.79
N ALA A 383 -13.23 -7.44 15.71
CA ALA A 383 -14.08 -8.50 16.24
C ALA A 383 -13.81 -9.83 15.53
N HIS A 384 -13.84 -10.93 16.29
CA HIS A 384 -13.63 -12.30 15.82
C HIS A 384 -12.23 -12.62 15.25
N LEU A 385 -11.29 -11.68 15.34
CA LEU A 385 -9.88 -11.88 15.00
C LEU A 385 -9.05 -12.18 16.25
N LEU A 386 -8.35 -13.31 16.24
CA LEU A 386 -7.65 -13.90 17.36
C LEU A 386 -6.14 -13.70 17.21
N THR A 387 -5.58 -12.86 18.07
CA THR A 387 -4.14 -12.62 18.19
C THR A 387 -3.80 -12.11 19.60
N ASN A 388 -2.54 -12.26 19.99
CA ASN A 388 -2.02 -11.82 21.30
C ASN A 388 -1.47 -10.38 21.28
N ASP A 389 -1.41 -9.75 20.11
CA ASP A 389 -0.75 -8.46 19.89
C ASP A 389 -1.71 -7.27 19.74
N TRP A 390 -3.02 -7.46 19.94
CA TRP A 390 -3.96 -6.34 19.99
C TRP A 390 -3.54 -5.30 21.03
N ARG A 391 -3.40 -4.05 20.61
CA ARG A 391 -3.14 -2.89 21.47
C ARG A 391 -4.11 -1.77 21.13
N THR A 392 -4.43 -0.94 22.12
CA THR A 392 -5.24 0.26 21.90
C THR A 392 -4.30 1.44 21.71
N ASN A 393 -4.44 2.16 20.60
CA ASN A 393 -3.62 3.33 20.30
C ASN A 393 -4.12 4.59 21.04
N GLY A 394 -3.43 5.71 20.86
CA GLY A 394 -3.68 6.97 21.58
C GLY A 394 -5.04 7.63 21.31
N VAL A 395 -5.75 7.19 20.28
CA VAL A 395 -7.11 7.66 19.95
C VAL A 395 -8.18 6.61 20.23
N GLY A 396 -7.84 5.52 20.91
CA GLY A 396 -8.79 4.51 21.38
C GLY A 396 -9.12 3.40 20.37
N ARG A 397 -8.38 3.27 19.27
CA ARG A 397 -8.58 2.18 18.29
C ARG A 397 -7.72 0.98 18.62
N LYS A 398 -8.28 -0.23 18.45
CA LYS A 398 -7.50 -1.46 18.51
C LYS A 398 -6.73 -1.65 17.21
N VAL A 399 -5.46 -1.97 17.33
CA VAL A 399 -4.55 -2.25 16.21
C VAL A 399 -3.64 -3.44 16.56
N SER A 400 -3.31 -4.24 15.57
CA SER A 400 -2.46 -5.44 15.65
C SER A 400 -1.43 -5.39 14.51
N HIS A 401 -0.21 -5.88 14.74
CA HIS A 401 0.80 -6.03 13.70
C HIS A 401 0.45 -7.15 12.72
N SER A 402 -0.35 -8.14 13.14
CA SER A 402 -0.87 -9.19 12.27
C SER A 402 -2.10 -8.78 11.46
N TYR A 403 -2.92 -7.86 12.00
CA TYR A 403 -4.22 -7.53 11.40
C TYR A 403 -4.45 -6.07 11.01
N GLY A 404 -3.49 -5.19 11.27
CA GLY A 404 -3.72 -3.75 11.20
C GLY A 404 -4.89 -3.35 12.10
N TYR A 405 -5.83 -2.57 11.55
CA TYR A 405 -7.06 -2.14 12.23
C TYR A 405 -8.17 -3.20 12.27
N GLY A 406 -7.95 -4.38 11.67
CA GLY A 406 -8.86 -5.52 11.70
C GLY A 406 -9.43 -5.87 10.32
N LEU A 407 -10.53 -6.61 10.34
CA LEU A 407 -11.17 -7.13 9.14
C LEU A 407 -11.90 -6.01 8.38
N LEU A 408 -11.73 -5.94 7.06
CA LEU A 408 -12.51 -5.04 6.22
C LEU A 408 -14.00 -5.40 6.26
N ASP A 409 -14.84 -4.37 6.40
CA ASP A 409 -16.29 -4.47 6.30
C ASP A 409 -16.78 -3.65 5.11
N ALA A 410 -17.24 -4.34 4.07
CA ALA A 410 -17.67 -3.75 2.82
C ALA A 410 -18.87 -2.80 2.98
N SER A 411 -19.79 -3.10 3.89
CA SER A 411 -20.96 -2.25 4.13
C SER A 411 -20.57 -1.00 4.89
N ALA A 412 -19.72 -1.13 5.90
CA ALA A 412 -19.29 -0.01 6.73
C ALA A 412 -18.46 0.99 5.93
N ILE A 413 -17.53 0.50 5.08
CA ILE A 413 -16.69 1.38 4.25
C ILE A 413 -17.52 2.14 3.21
N VAL A 414 -18.50 1.48 2.57
CA VAL A 414 -19.44 2.10 1.62
C VAL A 414 -20.29 3.16 2.32
N ALA A 415 -20.88 2.82 3.46
CA ALA A 415 -21.74 3.74 4.20
C ALA A 415 -20.97 4.99 4.71
N LEU A 416 -19.71 4.82 5.11
CA LEU A 416 -18.87 5.95 5.49
C LEU A 416 -18.43 6.76 4.27
N ALA A 417 -18.14 6.12 3.13
CA ALA A 417 -17.73 6.78 1.88
C ALA A 417 -18.79 7.79 1.37
N GLU A 418 -20.08 7.45 1.42
CA GLU A 418 -21.18 8.32 0.99
C GLU A 418 -21.21 9.67 1.72
N THR A 419 -20.83 9.68 3.00
CA THR A 419 -20.86 10.87 3.85
C THR A 419 -19.46 11.45 4.11
N TRP A 420 -18.44 10.84 3.51
CA TRP A 420 -17.06 11.20 3.72
C TRP A 420 -16.77 12.61 3.19
N THR A 421 -15.93 13.33 3.90
CA THR A 421 -15.43 14.62 3.45
C THR A 421 -13.94 14.51 3.32
N SER A 422 -13.46 14.80 2.11
CA SER A 422 -12.06 14.61 1.78
C SER A 422 -11.14 15.31 2.76
N VAL A 423 -10.09 14.59 3.11
CA VAL A 423 -9.02 15.06 3.98
C VAL A 423 -8.24 16.20 3.33
N ARG A 424 -7.53 16.99 4.15
CA ARG A 424 -6.71 18.10 3.66
C ARG A 424 -5.45 17.62 2.91
N PRO A 425 -4.76 18.50 2.16
CA PRO A 425 -3.53 18.16 1.45
C PRO A 425 -2.39 17.64 2.34
N GLN A 426 -1.54 16.81 1.75
CA GLN A 426 -0.33 16.25 2.38
C GLN A 426 0.66 17.29 2.84
N ARG A 427 0.99 17.24 4.14
CA ARG A 427 2.15 17.91 4.73
C ARG A 427 3.19 16.87 5.08
N LYS A 428 4.43 17.31 5.32
CA LYS A 428 5.56 16.42 5.66
C LYS A 428 6.48 17.11 6.65
N CYS A 429 6.36 16.80 7.94
CA CYS A 429 7.37 17.18 8.93
C CYS A 429 8.52 16.18 8.96
N VAL A 430 9.75 16.69 8.92
CA VAL A 430 10.98 15.90 9.00
C VAL A 430 11.78 16.36 10.21
N ILE A 431 12.04 15.46 11.16
CA ILE A 431 12.80 15.76 12.37
C ILE A 431 14.03 14.86 12.43
N THR A 432 15.20 15.40 12.75
CA THR A 432 16.41 14.57 12.95
C THR A 432 16.45 14.11 14.40
N MET A 433 16.35 12.81 14.70
CA MET A 433 16.42 12.34 16.11
C MET A 433 17.81 12.42 16.70
N VAL A 434 18.79 11.92 15.96
CA VAL A 434 20.17 11.74 16.41
C VAL A 434 21.08 12.43 15.40
N SER A 435 21.91 13.36 15.89
CA SER A 435 22.95 14.03 15.12
C SER A 435 24.27 13.27 15.13
N ASP A 436 24.57 12.59 16.25
CA ASP A 436 25.86 11.95 16.51
C ASP A 436 25.72 10.42 16.65
N PRO A 437 26.61 9.61 16.03
CA PRO A 437 26.50 8.15 16.06
C PRO A 437 26.45 7.58 17.49
N CYS A 438 25.41 6.80 17.80
CA CYS A 438 25.20 6.19 19.11
C CYS A 438 25.54 4.68 19.06
N THR A 439 26.59 4.25 19.76
CA THR A 439 26.98 2.82 19.76
C THR A 439 26.09 1.98 20.67
N LEU A 440 25.52 0.89 20.14
CA LEU A 440 25.00 -0.22 20.94
C LEU A 440 26.16 -0.84 21.73
N ARG A 441 26.22 -0.60 23.05
CA ARG A 441 27.29 -1.18 23.88
C ARG A 441 26.98 -2.64 24.18
N PRO A 442 27.95 -3.57 24.10
CA PRO A 442 27.77 -4.88 24.71
C PRO A 442 27.62 -4.73 26.23
N ASN A 443 26.70 -5.50 26.82
CA ASN A 443 26.46 -5.80 28.24
C ASN A 443 26.98 -4.79 29.30
N PRO A 444 26.13 -4.24 30.19
CA PRO A 444 24.78 -4.70 30.52
C PRO A 444 23.64 -4.15 29.64
N ALA A 445 23.91 -3.20 28.74
CA ALA A 445 22.86 -2.57 27.94
C ALA A 445 22.56 -3.36 26.65
N ARG A 446 21.60 -4.29 26.69
CA ARG A 446 21.07 -4.98 25.49
C ARG A 446 20.15 -4.11 24.62
N HIS A 447 19.88 -2.88 25.06
CA HIS A 447 18.94 -1.95 24.45
C HIS A 447 19.62 -0.60 24.20
N LEU A 448 19.34 0.01 23.04
CA LEU A 448 19.56 1.42 22.76
C LEU A 448 18.21 2.13 22.79
N LEU A 449 18.05 3.05 23.74
CA LEU A 449 16.87 3.89 23.87
C LEU A 449 17.21 5.31 23.47
N ILE A 450 16.46 5.85 22.51
CA ILE A 450 16.63 7.20 21.99
C ILE A 450 15.33 7.95 22.19
N ASN A 451 15.35 8.91 23.11
CA ASN A 451 14.22 9.73 23.46
C ASN A 451 14.39 11.13 22.88
N LYS A 452 13.35 11.65 22.23
CA LYS A 452 13.32 13.05 21.80
C LYS A 452 11.93 13.62 21.91
N THR A 453 11.84 14.78 22.54
CA THR A 453 10.63 15.59 22.49
C THR A 453 10.61 16.36 21.18
N VAL A 454 9.50 16.26 20.46
CA VAL A 454 9.29 16.94 19.19
C VAL A 454 8.09 17.89 19.28
N ASP A 455 8.18 19.01 18.59
CA ASP A 455 7.12 20.01 18.46
C ASP A 455 6.23 19.77 17.23
N ALA A 456 6.58 18.76 16.43
CA ALA A 456 5.92 18.44 15.17
C ALA A 456 5.85 19.63 14.21
N CYS A 457 6.97 20.34 14.05
CA CYS A 457 7.13 21.46 13.10
C CYS A 457 6.14 22.62 13.35
N ILE A 458 5.73 22.83 14.61
CA ILE A 458 4.80 23.89 15.00
C ILE A 458 5.25 25.26 14.49
N GLY A 459 4.31 26.04 13.98
CA GLY A 459 4.59 27.36 13.41
C GLY A 459 5.13 27.36 11.97
N THR A 460 5.20 26.21 11.29
CA THR A 460 5.59 26.11 9.88
C THR A 460 4.45 25.53 9.02
N ASP A 461 4.55 25.64 7.70
CA ASP A 461 3.62 25.00 6.75
C ASP A 461 3.72 23.46 6.79
N SER A 462 4.77 22.92 7.42
CA SER A 462 4.96 21.50 7.65
C SER A 462 4.56 21.07 9.06
N HIS A 463 3.85 21.91 9.83
CA HIS A 463 3.32 21.51 11.15
C HIS A 463 2.55 20.20 11.04
N VAL A 464 2.29 19.51 12.15
CA VAL A 464 1.46 18.33 12.13
C VAL A 464 0.72 18.05 13.43
N SER A 465 -0.61 18.03 13.36
CA SER A 465 -1.50 17.84 14.52
C SER A 465 -2.19 16.45 14.63
N SER A 466 -2.34 15.69 13.53
CA SER A 466 -3.04 14.37 13.48
C SER A 466 -2.32 13.40 12.53
N LEU A 467 -2.06 12.15 12.96
CA LEU A 467 -1.08 11.25 12.27
C LEU A 467 -1.79 10.49 11.15
N GLU A 468 -1.05 10.20 10.11
CA GLU A 468 -1.39 9.15 9.15
C GLU A 468 -0.30 8.10 9.26
N HIS A 469 0.65 8.09 8.35
CA HIS A 469 1.87 7.28 8.41
C HIS A 469 2.94 7.93 9.27
N VAL A 470 3.79 7.09 9.85
CA VAL A 470 5.05 7.50 10.49
C VAL A 470 6.16 6.65 9.93
N GLN A 471 7.22 7.27 9.44
CA GLN A 471 8.44 6.57 9.07
C GLN A 471 9.55 6.84 10.09
N ALA A 472 10.30 5.80 10.45
CA ALA A 472 11.59 5.90 11.10
C ALA A 472 12.65 5.41 10.11
N ARG A 473 13.26 6.35 9.37
CA ARG A 473 14.33 6.00 8.43
C ARG A 473 15.66 5.78 9.12
N LEU A 474 16.15 4.54 9.15
CA LEU A 474 17.32 4.13 9.91
C LEU A 474 18.50 3.75 9.01
N THR A 475 19.68 4.26 9.34
CA THR A 475 20.96 3.78 8.85
C THR A 475 21.72 3.19 10.03
N LEU A 476 21.92 1.88 10.07
CA LEU A 476 22.60 1.17 11.17
C LEU A 476 23.50 0.06 10.62
N SER A 477 24.67 -0.17 11.23
CA SER A 477 25.49 -1.35 10.98
C SER A 477 25.37 -2.36 12.13
N TYR A 478 25.27 -3.65 11.80
CA TYR A 478 25.13 -4.70 12.80
C TYR A 478 25.66 -6.02 12.25
N ASN A 479 26.32 -6.83 13.07
CA ASN A 479 26.99 -8.06 12.61
C ASN A 479 26.00 -9.15 12.19
N ARG A 480 24.79 -9.17 12.77
CA ARG A 480 23.73 -10.11 12.44
C ARG A 480 22.36 -9.44 12.55
N ARG A 481 21.89 -8.89 11.43
CA ARG A 481 20.68 -8.05 11.34
C ARG A 481 19.44 -8.70 11.95
N GLY A 482 19.25 -10.00 11.77
CA GLY A 482 18.10 -10.76 12.29
C GLY A 482 17.96 -10.83 13.80
N ASN A 483 19.01 -10.48 14.56
CA ASN A 483 18.96 -10.43 16.02
C ASN A 483 18.40 -9.11 16.57
N LEU A 484 18.07 -8.15 15.70
CA LEU A 484 17.51 -6.87 16.10
C LEU A 484 16.00 -6.96 16.25
N ALA A 485 15.49 -6.40 17.34
CA ALA A 485 14.11 -5.94 17.44
C ALA A 485 14.11 -4.41 17.48
N ILE A 486 13.22 -3.78 16.72
CA ILE A 486 13.13 -2.31 16.65
C ILE A 486 11.71 -1.89 16.96
N HIS A 487 11.55 -0.94 17.88
CA HIS A 487 10.27 -0.40 18.29
C HIS A 487 10.27 1.12 18.30
N LEU A 488 9.12 1.71 17.98
CA LEU A 488 8.86 3.14 18.06
C LEU A 488 7.65 3.37 18.97
N ILE A 489 7.80 4.23 19.98
CA ILE A 489 6.73 4.61 20.90
C ILE A 489 6.34 6.06 20.64
N SER A 490 5.04 6.29 20.39
CA SER A 490 4.47 7.62 20.20
C SER A 490 4.30 8.38 21.52
N PRO A 491 4.10 9.71 21.50
CA PRO A 491 3.81 10.51 22.70
C PRO A 491 2.57 10.06 23.48
N ALA A 492 1.61 9.42 22.80
CA ALA A 492 0.42 8.85 23.43
C ALA A 492 0.65 7.45 24.02
N GLY A 493 1.86 6.90 23.89
CA GLY A 493 2.24 5.58 24.43
C GLY A 493 2.01 4.41 23.48
N THR A 494 1.62 4.66 22.22
CA THR A 494 1.42 3.59 21.23
C THR A 494 2.77 3.02 20.80
N ARG A 495 2.98 1.73 21.07
CA ARG A 495 4.22 1.01 20.73
C ARG A 495 4.08 0.24 19.42
N SER A 496 4.79 0.68 18.39
CA SER A 496 4.89 0.01 17.10
C SER A 496 6.17 -0.81 17.00
N THR A 497 6.05 -2.12 16.78
CA THR A 497 7.18 -2.96 16.35
C THR A 497 7.49 -2.69 14.88
N LEU A 498 8.61 -2.01 14.65
CA LEU A 498 9.13 -1.70 13.32
C LEU A 498 9.87 -2.88 12.70
N LEU A 499 10.54 -3.70 13.52
CA LEU A 499 11.22 -4.91 13.08
C LEU A 499 11.05 -5.99 14.14
N HIS A 500 10.48 -7.13 13.75
CA HIS A 500 10.53 -8.35 14.56
C HIS A 500 11.87 -9.06 14.35
N PRO A 501 12.38 -9.81 15.34
CA PRO A 501 13.54 -10.67 15.13
C PRO A 501 13.32 -11.65 13.99
N ARG A 502 14.32 -11.80 13.13
CA ARG A 502 14.30 -12.68 11.96
C ARG A 502 15.43 -13.71 12.05
N PRO A 503 15.18 -14.91 12.58
CA PRO A 503 16.23 -15.91 12.84
C PRO A 503 17.07 -16.31 11.62
N HIS A 504 16.50 -16.21 10.42
CA HIS A 504 17.17 -16.58 9.17
C HIS A 504 17.99 -15.42 8.55
N ASP A 505 17.87 -14.21 9.08
CA ASP A 505 18.64 -13.05 8.61
C ASP A 505 20.02 -12.98 9.29
N TYR A 506 21.00 -13.61 8.65
CA TYR A 506 22.41 -13.59 9.07
C TYR A 506 23.21 -12.42 8.47
N SER A 507 22.57 -11.47 7.78
CA SER A 507 23.26 -10.38 7.09
C SER A 507 24.02 -9.47 8.05
N SER A 508 25.21 -9.04 7.62
CA SER A 508 26.04 -8.05 8.32
C SER A 508 25.95 -6.64 7.71
N GLU A 509 25.09 -6.46 6.70
CA GLU A 509 24.93 -5.18 5.97
C GLU A 509 24.16 -4.14 6.78
N GLY A 510 23.41 -4.57 7.81
CA GLY A 510 22.55 -3.70 8.59
C GLY A 510 21.42 -3.09 7.75
N PHE A 511 21.10 -1.83 8.00
CA PHE A 511 20.11 -1.06 7.24
C PHE A 511 20.72 0.24 6.74
N ASN A 512 20.38 0.65 5.52
CA ASN A 512 20.88 1.88 4.90
C ASN A 512 19.73 2.80 4.47
N ASP A 513 19.50 3.89 5.22
CA ASP A 513 18.35 4.81 5.07
C ASP A 513 17.00 4.08 4.93
N TRP A 514 16.84 2.92 5.60
CA TRP A 514 15.66 2.07 5.46
C TRP A 514 14.47 2.66 6.19
N ALA A 515 13.36 2.84 5.50
CA ALA A 515 12.21 3.61 5.95
C ALA A 515 11.13 2.77 6.64
N PHE A 516 11.39 2.20 7.81
CA PHE A 516 10.37 1.47 8.56
C PHE A 516 9.12 2.33 8.80
N MET A 517 7.95 1.82 8.44
CA MET A 517 6.69 2.55 8.47
C MET A 517 5.73 1.98 9.53
N THR A 518 4.97 2.86 10.18
CA THR A 518 3.85 2.46 11.02
C THR A 518 2.57 3.24 10.75
N THR A 519 1.45 2.53 10.74
CA THR A 519 0.08 3.05 10.67
C THR A 519 -0.60 3.06 12.04
N HIS A 520 0.01 2.50 13.08
CA HIS A 520 -0.67 2.20 14.36
C HIS A 520 -1.04 3.44 15.17
N SER A 521 -0.34 4.55 14.92
CA SER A 521 -0.59 5.82 15.61
C SER A 521 -1.48 6.77 14.80
N TRP A 522 -2.21 6.27 13.78
CA TRP A 522 -3.12 7.09 12.96
C TRP A 522 -4.10 7.90 13.82
N ASP A 523 -4.32 9.16 13.43
CA ASP A 523 -5.04 10.23 14.13
C ASP A 523 -4.44 10.74 15.45
N GLU A 524 -3.36 10.17 16.01
CA GLU A 524 -2.77 10.71 17.24
C GLU A 524 -2.12 12.09 17.02
N ASN A 525 -1.99 12.90 18.07
CA ASN A 525 -1.15 14.10 18.06
C ASN A 525 0.32 13.69 18.30
N PRO A 526 1.29 14.09 17.46
CA PRO A 526 2.65 13.57 17.54
C PRO A 526 3.56 14.49 18.37
N THR A 527 3.01 15.56 18.96
CA THR A 527 3.75 16.51 19.78
C THR A 527 4.06 15.86 21.11
N GLY A 528 5.31 15.94 21.56
CA GLY A 528 5.76 15.34 22.80
C GLY A 528 6.89 14.31 22.59
N PRO A 529 7.14 13.45 23.58
CA PRO A 529 8.27 12.53 23.56
C PRO A 529 8.02 11.35 22.62
N TRP A 530 8.93 11.13 21.69
CA TRP A 530 9.07 9.89 20.94
C TRP A 530 10.24 9.07 21.49
N THR A 531 10.06 7.76 21.55
CA THR A 531 11.11 6.82 21.94
C THR A 531 11.35 5.82 20.82
N LEU A 532 12.59 5.75 20.32
CA LEU A 532 13.05 4.61 19.52
C LEU A 532 13.80 3.64 20.43
N GLU A 533 13.44 2.37 20.37
CA GLU A 533 14.08 1.27 21.07
C GLU A 533 14.67 0.30 20.04
N ILE A 534 15.97 0.00 20.17
CA ILE A 534 16.64 -1.05 19.40
C ILE A 534 17.20 -2.06 20.40
N GLU A 535 16.76 -3.30 20.31
CA GLU A 535 17.12 -4.39 21.21
C GLU A 535 17.89 -5.48 20.45
N ASN A 536 18.90 -6.04 21.11
CA ASN A 536 19.50 -7.32 20.72
C ASN A 536 18.81 -8.48 21.46
N VAL A 537 18.06 -9.31 20.74
CA VAL A 537 17.32 -10.43 21.33
C VAL A 537 18.12 -11.73 21.50
N ALA A 538 19.38 -11.77 21.07
CA ALA A 538 20.21 -12.96 21.13
C ALA A 538 20.95 -13.16 22.47
N GLY A 539 21.27 -14.43 22.77
CA GLY A 539 22.05 -14.83 23.93
C GLY A 539 23.57 -14.84 23.66
N ALA A 540 24.25 -13.76 24.05
CA ALA A 540 25.63 -13.72 24.55
C ALA A 540 26.88 -13.68 23.62
N SER A 541 26.79 -13.46 22.30
CA SER A 541 28.02 -13.23 21.49
C SER A 541 27.94 -12.23 20.34
N ASP A 542 26.83 -11.49 20.21
CA ASP A 542 26.69 -10.49 19.14
C ASP A 542 27.27 -9.13 19.53
N TYR A 543 28.00 -8.52 18.60
CA TYR A 543 28.57 -7.18 18.73
C TYR A 543 28.30 -6.38 17.45
N GLY A 544 27.73 -5.19 17.58
CA GLY A 544 27.46 -4.32 16.44
C GLY A 544 27.64 -2.86 16.82
N LYS A 545 28.10 -2.04 15.88
CA LYS A 545 28.11 -0.57 16.02
C LYS A 545 26.88 -0.02 15.31
N ALA A 546 25.83 0.34 16.03
CA ALA A 546 24.78 1.16 15.40
C ALA A 546 25.29 2.59 15.18
N SER A 547 25.01 3.14 14.01
CA SER A 547 24.68 4.56 13.87
C SER A 547 23.16 4.65 13.76
N LEU A 548 22.56 5.81 14.00
CA LEU A 548 21.14 6.01 13.81
C LEU A 548 20.92 7.37 13.16
N LEU A 549 20.30 7.36 11.99
CA LEU A 549 19.56 8.51 11.48
C LEU A 549 18.08 8.21 11.76
N LEU A 550 17.25 9.20 12.07
CA LEU A 550 15.79 9.03 12.08
C LEU A 550 15.22 10.15 11.22
N ARG A 551 14.43 9.79 10.20
CA ARG A 551 13.70 10.76 9.38
C ARG A 551 12.21 10.49 9.49
N TYR A 552 11.45 11.56 9.69
CA TYR A 552 9.98 11.55 9.76
C TYR A 552 9.39 11.93 8.41
N SER A 553 8.16 11.51 8.18
CA SER A 553 7.28 12.00 7.12
C SER A 553 5.85 12.03 7.67
N ARG A 554 5.13 13.17 7.57
CA ARG A 554 3.75 13.32 8.11
C ARG A 554 3.00 14.61 7.74
N MET A 555 1.66 14.51 7.58
CA MET A 555 0.66 15.53 7.22
C MET A 555 -0.33 16.04 8.29
N GLU A 556 -0.78 17.30 8.19
CA GLU A 556 -1.81 17.94 9.05
C GLU A 556 -3.27 17.61 8.74
N HIS A 557 -4.05 17.49 9.82
CA HIS A 557 -5.46 17.87 9.84
C HIS A 557 -5.69 19.25 10.47
N PHE A 558 -6.77 19.90 10.08
CA PHE A 558 -7.48 20.86 10.92
C PHE A 558 -8.86 20.28 11.24
N GLY A 559 -9.21 20.32 12.52
CA GLY A 559 -10.59 20.35 12.95
C GLY A 559 -11.19 21.74 12.72
N TRP A 560 -12.52 21.77 12.65
CA TRP A 560 -13.27 23.00 12.81
C TRP A 560 -13.01 23.55 14.21
N ILE A 561 -13.02 24.88 14.33
CA ILE A 561 -13.36 25.54 15.57
C ILE A 561 -14.71 24.96 15.97
N CYS A 562 -14.71 23.95 16.84
CA CYS A 562 -15.82 23.77 17.74
C CYS A 562 -15.73 25.02 18.61
N LEU A 563 -16.49 26.05 18.24
CA LEU A 563 -16.96 26.99 19.23
C LEU A 563 -17.53 26.08 20.31
N HIS A 564 -16.78 25.91 21.39
CA HIS A 564 -17.39 25.76 22.69
C HIS A 564 -18.39 26.91 22.75
N VAL A 565 -19.62 26.63 22.33
CA VAL A 565 -20.78 27.23 22.92
C VAL A 565 -20.59 26.87 24.38
N CYS A 566 -20.02 27.82 25.12
CA CYS A 566 -20.20 27.95 26.54
C CYS A 566 -21.71 27.91 26.76
N VAL A 567 -22.27 26.71 26.91
CA VAL A 567 -23.55 26.50 27.55
C VAL A 567 -23.29 26.65 29.05
N HIS A 568 -22.89 27.85 29.44
CA HIS A 568 -22.91 28.49 30.75
C HIS A 568 -22.44 29.92 30.50
N ILE A 569 -23.30 30.89 30.76
CA ILE A 569 -23.20 32.33 30.40
C ILE A 569 -23.83 32.69 29.04
N TRP A 570 -25.05 32.23 28.77
CA TRP A 570 -26.04 32.98 27.96
C TRP A 570 -27.39 33.00 28.69
N LYS A 571 -27.36 33.45 29.95
CA LYS A 571 -28.56 33.80 30.75
C LYS A 571 -28.46 35.16 31.45
N LEU A 572 -27.52 36.02 31.05
CA LEU A 572 -27.26 37.30 31.74
C LEU A 572 -26.99 38.52 30.84
N VAL A 573 -27.22 38.44 29.52
CA VAL A 573 -27.06 39.60 28.61
C VAL A 573 -28.32 39.92 27.78
N LEU A 574 -29.42 39.21 28.01
CA LEU A 574 -30.74 39.51 27.40
C LEU A 574 -31.79 39.99 28.42
N SER A 575 -31.37 40.67 29.49
CA SER A 575 -32.27 41.37 30.43
C SER A 575 -31.96 42.87 30.62
N LYS A 576 -31.16 43.49 29.73
CA LYS A 576 -30.78 44.91 29.88
C LYS A 576 -31.03 45.82 28.68
N PHE A 577 -31.86 45.41 27.73
CA PHE A 577 -32.34 46.28 26.65
C PHE A 577 -33.84 46.07 26.36
N MET A 578 -34.67 46.24 27.38
CA MET A 578 -36.08 46.60 27.23
C MET A 578 -36.51 47.38 28.48
N SER A 579 -36.42 48.71 28.41
CA SER A 579 -37.23 49.69 29.16
C SER A 579 -36.53 51.04 29.17
N PHE A 580 -36.89 51.91 28.24
CA PHE A 580 -36.96 53.39 28.31
C PHE A 580 -37.25 53.84 26.86
N GLY A 581 -38.34 54.48 26.49
CA GLY A 581 -39.55 54.97 27.16
C GLY A 581 -40.38 55.69 26.09
N ARG A 582 -41.71 55.69 26.21
CA ARG A 582 -42.56 56.67 25.54
C ARG A 582 -42.34 58.03 26.22
N ILE A 583 -41.98 59.05 25.45
CA ILE A 583 -42.67 60.34 25.22
C ILE A 583 -41.99 60.95 23.99
#